data_AF-A0A1A6BBH8-F1
#
_entry.id   AF-A0A1A6BBH8-F1
#
_cell.length_a   1.000
_cell.length_b   1.000
_cell.length_c   1.000
_cell.angle_alpha   90.00
_cell.angle_beta   90.00
_cell.angle_gamma   90.00
#
_symmetry.space_group_name_H-M   'P 1'
#
loop_
_entity.id
_entity.type
_entity.pdbx_description
1 polymer ?
#
loop_
_entity_poly.entity_id
_entity_poly.type
_entity_poly.pdbx_seq_one_letter_code
_entity_poly.pdbx_strand_id
1 'polypeptide(L)'
;MNPKERLIMRSLFPTLSNALTGLAITLLVSVGLTLSPPAHAEQGDCPRLQACTTWCPGDPNPAGRPVPWDGNVCHDYYWDSYGVHDVGTGAFYSWATMPW
;
A
#
# COMPACT_ATOMS: atom_id res chain seq x y z
N MET A 1 -65.59 -34.76 16.74
CA MET A 1 -65.26 -33.37 16.36
C MET A 1 -65.47 -33.23 14.85
N ASN A 2 -66.60 -32.75 14.31
CA ASN A 2 -67.27 -31.44 14.23
C ASN A 2 -66.73 -30.50 13.10
N PRO A 3 -67.45 -30.30 11.97
CA PRO A 3 -66.91 -29.74 10.70
C PRO A 3 -67.03 -28.20 10.55
N LYS A 4 -66.83 -27.41 11.61
CA LYS A 4 -67.23 -25.98 11.65
C LYS A 4 -66.18 -24.93 11.28
N GLU A 5 -65.01 -25.28 10.75
CA GLU A 5 -63.90 -24.31 10.59
C GLU A 5 -63.33 -24.25 9.17
N ARG A 6 -64.21 -24.18 8.16
CA ARG A 6 -63.81 -23.99 6.75
C ARG A 6 -64.44 -22.74 6.12
N LEU A 7 -64.38 -21.61 6.82
CA LEU A 7 -64.69 -20.27 6.33
C LEU A 7 -64.02 -19.38 7.38
N ILE A 8 -62.96 -18.62 7.14
CA ILE A 8 -62.92 -17.39 6.36
C ILE A 8 -61.42 -17.07 6.15
N MET A 9 -60.85 -17.41 4.99
CA MET A 9 -59.50 -16.96 4.61
C MET A 9 -59.55 -16.43 3.18
N ARG A 10 -60.35 -15.38 2.98
CA ARG A 10 -60.44 -14.59 1.76
C ARG A 10 -60.73 -13.15 2.12
N SER A 11 -59.72 -12.47 2.65
CA SER A 11 -59.80 -11.03 2.88
C SER A 11 -58.45 -10.37 2.60
N LEU A 12 -58.45 -9.57 1.54
CA LEU A 12 -57.80 -8.27 1.50
C LEU A 12 -56.26 -8.28 1.51
N PHE A 13 -55.66 -8.48 0.32
CA PHE A 13 -54.35 -7.89 0.05
C PHE A 13 -54.58 -6.51 -0.60
N PRO A 14 -54.35 -5.40 0.12
CA PRO A 14 -54.38 -4.07 -0.46
C PRO A 14 -53.20 -3.87 -1.41
N THR A 15 -53.49 -3.41 -2.63
CA THR A 15 -52.54 -2.76 -3.53
C THR A 15 -51.94 -1.53 -2.83
N LEU A 16 -50.62 -1.50 -2.63
CA LEU A 16 -49.94 -0.30 -2.17
C LEU A 16 -48.61 -0.12 -2.91
N SER A 17 -48.54 0.99 -3.65
CA SER A 17 -47.43 1.48 -4.45
C SER A 17 -46.17 1.73 -3.60
N ASN A 18 -45.04 1.18 -4.02
CA ASN A 18 -43.75 1.47 -3.38
C ASN A 18 -43.12 2.72 -3.99
N ALA A 19 -43.05 3.74 -3.15
CA ALA A 19 -42.50 5.06 -3.41
C ALA A 19 -41.00 5.05 -3.73
N LEU A 20 -40.61 6.05 -4.51
CA LEU A 20 -39.25 6.46 -4.87
C LEU A 20 -38.32 6.46 -3.65
N THR A 21 -37.35 5.56 -3.65
CA THR A 21 -36.26 5.53 -2.67
C THR A 21 -35.13 6.42 -3.19
N GLY A 22 -34.99 7.61 -2.58
CA GLY A 22 -33.89 8.53 -2.84
C GLY A 22 -32.56 7.89 -2.47
N LEU A 23 -31.62 7.88 -3.43
CA LEU A 23 -30.27 7.37 -3.26
C LEU A 23 -29.43 8.42 -2.52
N ALA A 24 -29.24 8.26 -1.21
CA ALA A 24 -28.30 9.08 -0.45
C ALA A 24 -26.88 8.50 -0.64
N ILE A 25 -26.06 9.16 -1.46
CA ILE A 25 -24.65 8.79 -1.64
C ILE A 25 -23.84 9.50 -0.56
N THR A 26 -23.53 8.79 0.52
CA THR A 26 -22.56 9.24 1.53
C THR A 26 -21.14 9.02 1.01
N LEU A 27 -20.50 10.10 0.53
CA LEU A 27 -19.10 10.08 0.11
C LEU A 27 -18.20 10.06 1.35
N LEU A 28 -17.81 8.86 1.81
CA LEU A 28 -16.77 8.68 2.83
C LEU A 28 -15.40 8.83 2.16
N VAL A 29 -14.79 10.02 2.27
CA VAL A 29 -13.39 10.21 1.90
C VAL A 29 -12.53 9.72 3.06
N SER A 30 -12.07 8.48 2.97
CA SER A 30 -11.03 7.94 3.84
C SER A 30 -9.68 8.52 3.39
N VAL A 31 -9.20 9.59 4.03
CA VAL A 31 -7.81 10.04 3.88
C VAL A 31 -6.94 9.07 4.68
N GLY A 32 -6.49 8.00 4.02
CA GLY A 32 -5.49 7.09 4.56
C GLY A 32 -4.13 7.77 4.57
N LEU A 33 -3.66 8.18 5.75
CA LEU A 33 -2.29 8.61 5.95
C LEU A 33 -1.41 7.34 5.97
N THR A 34 -0.89 6.92 4.82
CA THR A 34 0.06 5.81 4.74
C THR A 34 1.39 6.27 5.30
N LEU A 35 1.62 6.02 6.58
CA LEU A 35 2.97 6.02 7.15
C LEU A 35 3.69 4.79 6.57
N SER A 36 4.46 4.99 5.51
CA SER A 36 5.36 3.93 5.02
C SER A 36 6.29 3.55 6.18
N PRO A 37 6.32 2.29 6.62
CA PRO A 37 7.31 1.86 7.60
C PRO A 37 8.70 2.14 7.02
N PRO A 38 9.71 2.49 7.85
CA PRO A 38 11.06 2.61 7.36
C PRO A 38 11.44 1.31 6.66
N ALA A 39 11.98 1.44 5.45
CA ALA A 39 12.28 0.34 4.58
C ALA A 39 13.43 -0.50 5.20
N HIS A 40 13.02 -1.53 5.93
CA HIS A 40 13.94 -2.55 6.45
C HIS A 40 14.20 -3.52 5.30
N ALA A 41 15.41 -3.49 4.74
CA ALA A 41 15.86 -4.55 3.85
C ALA A 41 15.77 -5.87 4.62
N GLU A 42 15.06 -6.85 4.05
CA GLU A 42 15.32 -8.23 4.46
C GLU A 42 16.81 -8.46 4.18
N GLN A 43 17.53 -8.89 5.21
CA GLN A 43 19.01 -8.99 5.24
C GLN A 43 19.55 -10.11 4.34
N GLY A 44 18.83 -10.45 3.26
CA GLY A 44 18.99 -11.66 2.46
C GLY A 44 20.33 -11.79 1.76
N ASP A 45 20.95 -10.68 1.36
CA ASP A 45 22.17 -10.70 0.54
C ASP A 45 23.23 -9.66 0.95
N CYS A 46 23.10 -9.06 2.13
CA CYS A 46 24.09 -8.08 2.61
C CYS A 46 25.47 -8.70 2.78
N PRO A 47 26.53 -8.08 2.23
CA PRO A 47 27.90 -8.51 2.49
C PRO A 47 28.20 -8.58 3.99
N ARG A 48 29.05 -9.54 4.39
CA ARG A 48 29.41 -9.72 5.81
C ARG A 48 29.93 -8.41 6.40
N LEU A 49 29.47 -8.11 7.61
CA LEU A 49 29.79 -6.89 8.37
C LEU A 49 29.24 -5.59 7.80
N GLN A 50 28.31 -5.65 6.83
CA GLN A 50 27.54 -4.49 6.38
C GLN A 50 26.11 -4.58 6.90
N ALA A 51 25.51 -3.42 7.14
CA ALA A 51 24.08 -3.29 7.42
C ALA A 51 23.45 -2.64 6.19
N CYS A 52 22.69 -3.41 5.41
CA CYS A 52 21.94 -2.83 4.31
C CYS A 52 20.62 -2.27 4.80
N THR A 53 20.13 -1.33 4.03
CA THR A 53 18.81 -0.75 4.14
C THR A 53 18.20 -0.72 2.75
N THR A 54 16.88 -0.64 2.68
CA THR A 54 16.18 -0.49 1.41
C THR A 54 15.91 0.99 1.18
N TRP A 55 15.96 1.41 -0.07
CA TRP A 55 15.39 2.67 -0.52
C TRP A 55 14.36 2.34 -1.61
N CYS A 56 13.14 2.85 -1.48
CA CYS A 56 12.08 2.71 -2.47
C CYS A 56 11.66 4.07 -3.07
N PRO A 57 10.97 4.07 -4.22
CA PRO A 57 10.43 5.30 -4.80
C PRO A 57 9.55 6.05 -3.80
N GLY A 58 9.95 7.29 -3.50
CA GLY A 58 9.26 8.16 -2.53
C GLY A 58 9.95 8.23 -1.16
N ASP A 59 10.90 7.36 -0.87
CA ASP A 59 11.71 7.46 0.35
C ASP A 59 12.69 8.64 0.28
N PRO A 60 13.06 9.24 1.43
CA PRO A 60 14.11 10.24 1.49
C PRO A 60 15.39 9.75 0.82
N ASN A 61 16.09 10.67 0.16
CA ASN A 61 17.36 10.35 -0.47
C ASN A 61 18.35 9.75 0.56
N PRO A 62 18.95 8.60 0.26
CA PRO A 62 19.71 7.82 1.23
C PRO A 62 20.98 8.53 1.74
N ALA A 63 21.61 9.33 0.87
CA ALA A 63 22.77 10.16 1.21
C ALA A 63 22.41 11.66 1.39
N GLY A 64 21.12 11.97 1.63
CA GLY A 64 20.59 13.33 1.56
C GLY A 64 20.58 13.93 0.14
N ARG A 65 21.13 13.21 -0.84
CA ARG A 65 21.23 13.56 -2.26
C ARG A 65 20.92 12.34 -3.12
N PRO A 66 20.46 12.53 -4.37
CA PRO A 66 20.09 11.42 -5.25
C PRO A 66 21.29 10.56 -5.62
N VAL A 67 21.14 9.24 -5.52
CA VAL A 67 22.06 8.24 -6.08
C VAL A 67 21.61 7.97 -7.52
N PRO A 68 22.51 7.89 -8.52
CA PRO A 68 22.13 7.77 -9.93
C PRO A 68 21.78 6.32 -10.32
N TRP A 69 20.89 5.67 -9.55
CA TRP A 69 20.30 4.37 -9.85
C TRP A 69 18.88 4.53 -10.44
N ASP A 70 18.19 3.43 -10.74
CA ASP A 70 16.80 3.47 -11.25
C ASP A 70 15.81 3.86 -10.15
N GLY A 71 15.41 5.14 -10.13
CA GLY A 71 14.47 5.66 -9.13
C GLY A 71 13.04 5.10 -9.18
N ASN A 72 12.73 4.13 -10.06
CA ASN A 72 11.41 3.51 -10.17
C ASN A 72 11.30 2.15 -9.48
N VAL A 73 12.41 1.60 -8.96
CA VAL A 73 12.44 0.32 -8.26
C VAL A 73 13.05 0.48 -6.88
N CYS A 74 12.75 -0.46 -5.98
CA CYS A 74 13.40 -0.50 -4.68
C CYS A 74 14.83 -1.03 -4.83
N HIS A 75 15.76 -0.41 -4.11
CA HIS A 75 17.17 -0.76 -4.05
C HIS A 75 17.55 -1.17 -2.64
N ASP A 76 18.14 -2.34 -2.48
CA ASP A 76 18.83 -2.74 -1.24
C ASP A 76 20.28 -2.30 -1.34
N TYR A 77 20.75 -1.52 -0.36
CA TYR A 77 22.06 -0.92 -0.43
C TYR A 77 22.70 -0.78 0.94
N TYR A 78 24.03 -0.69 0.94
CA TYR A 78 24.79 -0.19 2.07
C TYR A 78 25.71 0.94 1.58
N TRP A 79 26.25 1.71 2.50
CA TRP A 79 27.24 2.73 2.17
C TRP A 79 28.47 2.62 3.06
N ASP A 80 29.59 3.08 2.52
CA ASP A 80 30.85 3.19 3.24
C ASP A 80 31.52 4.54 2.95
N SER A 81 32.80 4.68 3.30
CA SER A 81 33.58 5.89 3.04
C SER A 81 33.83 6.18 1.55
N TYR A 82 33.58 5.22 0.64
CA TYR A 82 33.89 5.30 -0.78
C TYR A 82 32.66 5.51 -1.67
N GLY A 83 31.50 4.99 -1.26
CA GLY A 83 30.28 5.17 -2.02
C GLY A 83 29.06 4.43 -1.47
N VAL A 84 28.06 4.35 -2.32
CA VAL A 84 26.87 3.50 -2.16
C VAL A 84 27.05 2.23 -2.97
N HIS A 85 26.75 1.09 -2.36
CA HIS A 85 26.80 -0.22 -2.97
C HIS A 85 25.39 -0.78 -3.04
N ASP A 86 24.88 -0.97 -4.25
CA ASP A 86 23.61 -1.64 -4.50
C ASP A 86 23.83 -3.16 -4.49
N VAL A 87 23.18 -3.84 -3.55
CA VAL A 87 23.31 -5.28 -3.31
C VAL A 87 22.55 -6.08 -4.35
N GLY A 88 21.41 -5.57 -4.83
CA GLY A 88 20.58 -6.27 -5.81
C GLY A 88 21.20 -6.30 -7.20
N THR A 89 21.87 -5.21 -7.60
CA THR A 89 22.50 -5.09 -8.93
C THR A 89 24.02 -5.29 -8.92
N GLY A 90 24.66 -5.20 -7.75
CA GLY A 90 26.12 -5.18 -7.62
C GLY A 90 26.77 -3.88 -8.08
N ALA A 91 25.98 -2.84 -8.36
CA ALA A 91 26.48 -1.55 -8.81
C ALA A 91 27.14 -0.76 -7.66
N PHE A 92 28.24 -0.08 -7.98
CA PHE A 92 28.92 0.82 -7.06
C PHE A 92 28.85 2.26 -7.56
N TYR A 93 28.35 3.14 -6.70
CA TYR A 93 28.23 4.57 -6.95
C TYR A 93 29.21 5.32 -6.04
N SER A 94 30.37 5.70 -6.59
CA SER A 94 31.40 6.39 -5.81
C SER A 94 30.99 7.81 -5.45
N TRP A 95 31.22 8.21 -4.19
CA TRP A 95 31.07 9.60 -3.76
C TRP A 95 31.90 10.58 -4.59
N ALA A 96 33.09 10.15 -5.05
CA ALA A 96 34.00 11.00 -5.80
C ALA A 96 33.53 11.30 -7.23
N THR A 97 32.62 10.48 -7.77
CA THR A 97 32.13 10.60 -9.15
C THR A 97 30.64 10.92 -9.22
N MET A 98 29.97 11.10 -8.08
CA MET A 98 28.59 11.54 -8.07
C MET A 98 28.48 12.96 -8.64
N PRO A 99 27.39 13.28 -9.34
CA PRO A 99 27.26 14.51 -10.10
C PRO A 99 26.92 15.75 -9.23
N TRP A 100 27.40 15.79 -7.98
CA TRP A 100 27.08 16.83 -7.00
C TRP A 100 28.15 17.01 -5.92
#